data_AF-Q16AK5-F1
#
_entry.id   AF-Q16AK5-F1
#
_cell.length_a   1.000
_cell.length_b   1.000
_cell.length_c   1.000
_cell.angle_alpha   90.00
_cell.angle_beta   90.00
_cell.angle_gamma   90.00
#
_symmetry.space_group_name_H-M   'P 1'
#
loop_
_entity.id
_entity.type
_entity.pdbx_description
1 polymer ?
#
loop_
_entity_poly.entity_id
_entity_poly.type
_entity_poly.pdbx_seq_one_letter_code
_entity_poly.pdbx_strand_id
1 'polypeptide(L)'
;MKIVAGLTVAAVASGAAFADIVVTFDEGAPKDRFTLVNDGTCPLSDVTVTIDLGASAAGLIFDVTARGAGVQVFQPLELVAGRDLLGEVPDVRDGDNSIALPIADFAPGAQVAFTIDVDDTVGTREITVSGAEIEGAKVFVSHDGGVREATFGADAIARVGMDGCNA
;
A
#
# COMPACT_ATOMS: atom_id res chain seq x y z
N MET A 1 -46.49 43.40 -11.18
CA MET A 1 -45.04 43.69 -11.10
C MET A 1 -44.31 42.37 -10.93
N LYS A 2 -43.20 42.20 -11.63
CA LYS A 2 -42.62 40.92 -12.08
C LYS A 2 -41.28 40.70 -11.35
N ILE A 3 -40.93 39.43 -11.10
CA ILE A 3 -39.57 38.84 -10.87
C ILE A 3 -38.87 39.24 -9.53
N VAL A 4 -38.04 38.44 -8.84
CA VAL A 4 -37.30 37.20 -9.14
C VAL A 4 -37.06 36.45 -7.81
N ALA A 5 -37.28 35.14 -7.77
CA ALA A 5 -36.71 34.27 -6.73
C ALA A 5 -35.29 33.88 -7.16
N GLY A 6 -34.27 34.35 -6.43
CA GLY A 6 -32.87 34.01 -6.68
C GLY A 6 -32.55 32.63 -6.12
N LEU A 7 -32.21 31.69 -7.01
CA LEU A 7 -31.69 30.37 -6.65
C LEU A 7 -30.18 30.48 -6.48
N THR A 8 -29.69 30.45 -5.24
CA THR A 8 -28.26 30.37 -4.93
C THR A 8 -27.79 28.92 -5.13
N VAL A 9 -27.02 28.68 -6.19
CA VAL A 9 -26.33 27.40 -6.41
C VAL A 9 -25.01 27.45 -5.64
N ALA A 10 -24.90 26.70 -4.54
CA ALA A 10 -23.63 26.46 -3.87
C ALA A 10 -22.86 25.38 -4.62
N ALA A 11 -21.85 25.78 -5.40
CA ALA A 11 -20.93 24.84 -6.03
C ALA A 11 -19.97 24.30 -4.96
N VAL A 12 -20.13 23.03 -4.58
CA VAL A 12 -19.16 22.32 -3.76
C VAL A 12 -17.99 21.95 -4.67
N ALA A 13 -16.89 22.69 -4.56
CA ALA A 13 -15.64 22.33 -5.21
C ALA A 13 -15.05 21.13 -4.45
N SER A 14 -15.30 19.92 -4.95
CA SER A 14 -14.58 18.73 -4.51
C SER A 14 -13.14 18.84 -5.00
N GLY A 15 -12.23 19.28 -4.14
CA GLY A 15 -10.80 19.18 -4.42
C GLY A 15 -10.43 17.71 -4.59
N ALA A 16 -9.78 17.36 -5.70
CA ALA A 16 -9.15 16.05 -5.81
C ALA A 16 -8.11 15.96 -4.69
N ALA A 17 -8.31 15.05 -3.74
CA ALA A 17 -7.28 14.71 -2.79
C ALA A 17 -6.20 13.96 -3.59
N PHE A 18 -5.13 14.67 -3.97
CA PHE A 18 -3.95 14.03 -4.52
C PHE A 18 -3.30 13.23 -3.39
N ALA A 19 -3.09 11.94 -3.64
CA ALA A 19 -2.32 11.10 -2.74
C ALA A 19 -0.85 11.29 -3.10
N ASP A 20 0.00 11.40 -2.10
CA ASP A 20 1.43 11.59 -2.34
C ASP A 20 2.15 10.24 -2.41
N ILE A 21 1.69 9.23 -1.65
CA ILE A 21 2.14 7.86 -1.80
C ILE A 21 0.95 6.96 -2.11
N VAL A 22 1.08 6.21 -3.21
CA VAL A 22 0.11 5.20 -3.64
C VAL A 22 0.74 3.82 -3.52
N VAL A 23 0.05 2.91 -2.83
CA VAL A 23 0.44 1.51 -2.73
C VAL A 23 -0.64 0.66 -3.37
N THR A 24 -0.24 -0.15 -4.35
CA THR A 24 -1.13 -1.06 -5.09
C THR A 24 -0.74 -2.49 -4.78
N PHE A 25 -1.74 -3.34 -4.54
CA PHE A 25 -1.59 -4.79 -4.47
C PHE A 25 -2.15 -5.40 -5.75
N ASP A 26 -1.29 -6.08 -6.51
CA ASP A 26 -1.67 -6.88 -7.67
C ASP A 26 -1.57 -8.36 -7.29
N GLU A 27 -2.72 -9.04 -7.24
CA GLU A 27 -2.79 -10.48 -7.03
C GLU A 27 -2.12 -11.23 -8.20
N GLY A 28 -1.27 -12.21 -7.90
CA GLY A 28 -0.58 -12.98 -8.92
C GLY A 28 -0.31 -14.43 -8.49
N ALA A 29 -0.50 -15.37 -9.41
CA ALA A 29 -0.09 -16.76 -9.22
C ALA A 29 1.20 -17.04 -10.03
N PRO A 30 2.33 -17.42 -9.40
CA PRO A 30 2.46 -17.92 -8.03
C PRO A 30 2.93 -16.89 -6.99
N LYS A 31 3.04 -15.60 -7.32
CA LYS A 31 3.46 -14.55 -6.39
C LYS A 31 2.66 -13.29 -6.62
N ASP A 32 2.31 -12.64 -5.52
CA ASP A 32 1.68 -11.33 -5.53
C ASP A 32 2.71 -10.22 -5.69
N ARG A 33 2.21 -9.00 -5.98
CA ARG A 33 3.05 -7.83 -6.16
C ARG A 33 2.51 -6.64 -5.39
N PHE A 34 3.40 -5.98 -4.66
CA PHE A 34 3.17 -4.65 -4.12
C PHE A 34 3.96 -3.63 -4.93
N THR A 35 3.29 -2.55 -5.32
CA THR A 35 3.89 -1.42 -6.02
C THR A 35 3.64 -0.14 -5.23
N LEU A 36 4.72 0.51 -4.79
CA LEU A 36 4.72 1.80 -4.10
C LEU A 36 5.19 2.87 -5.08
N VAL A 37 4.42 3.94 -5.21
CA VAL A 37 4.77 5.10 -6.06
C VAL A 37 4.63 6.38 -5.24
N ASN A 38 5.62 7.26 -5.33
CA ASN A 38 5.42 8.66 -4.94
C ASN A 38 4.66 9.35 -6.08
N ASP A 39 3.35 9.47 -5.96
CA ASP A 39 2.46 10.15 -6.93
C ASP A 39 2.27 11.63 -6.59
N GLY A 40 2.97 12.11 -5.56
CA GLY A 40 3.01 13.51 -5.16
C GLY A 40 3.93 14.37 -6.03
N THR A 41 3.99 15.66 -5.70
CA THR A 41 4.79 16.65 -6.47
C THR A 41 6.15 16.96 -5.85
N CYS A 42 6.41 16.45 -4.65
CA CYS A 42 7.62 16.71 -3.86
C CYS A 42 8.49 15.44 -3.75
N PRO A 43 9.82 15.58 -3.62
CA PRO A 43 10.65 14.48 -3.13
C PRO A 43 10.43 14.27 -1.62
N LEU A 44 10.43 13.01 -1.19
CA LEU A 44 10.40 12.61 0.22
C LEU A 44 11.73 11.93 0.55
N SER A 45 12.43 12.41 1.58
CA SER A 45 13.68 11.79 2.04
C SER A 45 13.46 11.09 3.37
N ASP A 46 14.21 10.02 3.62
CA ASP A 46 14.14 9.21 4.85
C ASP A 46 12.71 8.79 5.22
N VAL A 47 11.97 8.25 4.24
CA VAL A 47 10.60 7.79 4.43
C VAL A 47 10.56 6.28 4.67
N THR A 48 9.78 5.85 5.67
CA THR A 48 9.48 4.43 5.86
C THR A 48 8.03 4.16 5.48
N VAL A 49 7.83 3.30 4.48
CA VAL A 49 6.50 2.82 4.12
C VAL A 49 6.31 1.42 4.69
N THR A 50 5.35 1.25 5.59
CA THR A 50 5.01 -0.02 6.20
C THR A 50 3.68 -0.51 5.64
N ILE A 51 3.67 -1.73 5.12
CA ILE A 51 2.44 -2.45 4.78
C ILE A 51 2.11 -3.37 5.96
N ASP A 52 0.88 -3.30 6.44
CA ASP A 52 0.35 -4.10 7.55
C ASP A 52 -0.91 -4.84 7.10
N LEU A 53 -0.76 -6.14 6.92
CA LEU A 53 -1.79 -7.07 6.52
C LEU A 53 -2.65 -7.50 7.72
N GLY A 54 -2.22 -7.28 8.96
CA GLY A 54 -2.90 -7.77 10.16
C GLY A 54 -4.28 -7.16 10.40
N ALA A 55 -4.57 -6.03 9.77
CA ALA A 55 -5.90 -5.40 9.80
C ALA A 55 -6.86 -5.94 8.71
N SER A 56 -6.38 -6.76 7.77
CA SER A 56 -7.23 -7.41 6.77
C SER A 56 -8.23 -8.36 7.45
N ALA A 57 -9.45 -8.42 6.92
CA ALA A 57 -10.48 -9.31 7.45
C ALA A 57 -10.17 -10.80 7.21
N ALA A 58 -9.30 -11.09 6.24
CA ALA A 58 -8.86 -12.44 5.88
C ALA A 58 -7.68 -12.96 6.73
N GLY A 59 -7.09 -12.14 7.63
CA GLY A 59 -5.96 -12.61 8.43
C GLY A 59 -4.75 -13.00 7.56
N LEU A 60 -4.42 -12.13 6.62
CA LEU A 60 -3.35 -12.37 5.65
C LEU A 60 -1.96 -12.41 6.28
N ILE A 61 -1.10 -13.28 5.77
CA ILE A 61 0.31 -13.44 6.16
C ILE A 61 1.21 -13.56 4.92
N PHE A 62 2.51 -13.34 5.10
CA PHE A 62 3.51 -13.66 4.09
C PHE A 62 3.96 -15.13 4.20
N ASP A 63 3.84 -15.88 3.10
CA ASP A 63 4.39 -17.25 2.98
C ASP A 63 5.72 -17.24 2.20
N VAL A 64 6.82 -17.19 2.94
CA VAL A 64 8.16 -17.07 2.35
C VAL A 64 8.99 -18.33 2.49
N THR A 65 8.45 -19.41 3.09
CA THR A 65 9.20 -20.65 3.30
C THR A 65 8.39 -21.91 3.02
N ALA A 66 9.06 -22.96 2.55
CA ALA A 66 8.43 -24.27 2.29
C ALA A 66 7.80 -24.96 3.53
N ARG A 67 7.99 -24.41 4.72
CA ARG A 67 7.60 -24.99 6.01
C ARG A 67 7.13 -23.86 6.89
N GLY A 68 5.82 -23.73 7.05
CA GLY A 68 5.31 -22.46 7.53
C GLY A 68 3.87 -22.49 7.98
N ALA A 69 3.40 -21.31 8.35
CA ALA A 69 1.98 -21.02 8.57
C ALA A 69 1.20 -20.92 7.25
N GLY A 70 1.89 -20.70 6.13
CA GLY A 70 1.34 -20.72 4.78
C GLY A 70 1.04 -22.13 4.25
N VAL A 71 0.26 -22.20 3.18
CA VAL A 71 -0.25 -23.44 2.60
C VAL A 71 0.14 -23.54 1.12
N GLN A 72 0.95 -24.54 0.78
CA GLN A 72 1.43 -24.87 -0.58
C GLN A 72 2.69 -24.12 -1.05
N VAL A 73 2.63 -23.32 -2.13
CA VAL A 73 3.78 -22.90 -2.94
C VAL A 73 4.32 -21.54 -2.51
N PHE A 74 5.16 -21.51 -1.48
CA PHE A 74 5.82 -20.30 -1.01
C PHE A 74 6.64 -19.53 -2.08
N GLN A 75 6.69 -18.21 -1.95
CA GLN A 75 7.57 -17.32 -2.72
C GLN A 75 8.28 -16.33 -1.79
N PRO A 76 9.62 -16.37 -1.70
CA PRO A 76 10.39 -15.39 -0.95
C PRO A 76 10.20 -13.96 -1.48
N LEU A 77 10.49 -12.98 -0.60
CA LEU A 77 10.56 -11.57 -0.99
C LEU A 77 11.58 -11.37 -2.13
N GLU A 78 11.13 -10.81 -3.24
CA GLU A 78 11.97 -10.41 -4.37
C GLU A 78 11.68 -8.97 -4.76
N LEU A 79 12.69 -8.10 -4.71
CA LEU A 79 12.57 -6.74 -5.21
C LEU A 79 12.64 -6.72 -6.73
N VAL A 80 11.63 -6.13 -7.37
CA VAL A 80 11.51 -6.04 -8.83
C VAL A 80 11.71 -4.61 -9.36
N ALA A 81 11.64 -3.59 -8.49
CA ALA A 81 12.01 -2.20 -8.80
C ALA A 81 12.46 -1.42 -7.55
N GLY A 82 13.31 -0.42 -7.73
CA GLY A 82 13.66 0.56 -6.68
C GLY A 82 14.57 0.05 -5.57
N ARG A 83 15.32 -1.05 -5.80
CA ARG A 83 16.29 -1.59 -4.80
C ARG A 83 17.30 -0.54 -4.36
N ASP A 84 17.77 0.28 -5.28
CA ASP A 84 18.73 1.37 -5.06
C ASP A 84 18.17 2.51 -4.21
N LEU A 85 16.84 2.63 -4.12
CA LEU A 85 16.16 3.60 -3.25
C LEU A 85 16.09 3.11 -1.79
N LEU A 86 16.24 1.82 -1.55
CA LEU A 86 16.12 1.23 -0.22
C LEU A 86 17.44 1.27 0.55
N GLY A 87 17.39 1.79 1.78
CA GLY A 87 18.54 1.76 2.70
C GLY A 87 18.94 0.33 3.05
N GLU A 88 17.96 -0.56 3.19
CA GLU A 88 18.13 -1.99 3.40
C GLU A 88 16.97 -2.77 2.77
N VAL A 89 17.22 -4.03 2.38
CA VAL A 89 16.14 -4.93 1.97
C VAL A 89 15.49 -5.47 3.24
N PRO A 90 14.15 -5.41 3.36
CA PRO A 90 13.47 -5.96 4.53
C PRO A 90 13.73 -7.47 4.68
N ASP A 91 13.91 -7.93 5.92
CA ASP A 91 13.88 -9.35 6.27
C ASP A 91 12.44 -9.71 6.63
N VAL A 92 11.76 -10.47 5.77
CA VAL A 92 10.40 -10.95 6.01
C VAL A 92 10.47 -12.42 6.41
N ARG A 93 9.82 -12.77 7.52
CA ARG A 93 9.74 -14.14 8.02
C ARG A 93 8.40 -14.74 7.70
N ASP A 94 8.40 -16.07 7.65
CA ASP A 94 7.20 -16.85 7.46
C ASP A 94 6.15 -16.54 8.53
N GLY A 95 4.93 -16.24 8.09
CA GLY A 95 3.83 -15.88 8.99
C GLY A 95 3.85 -14.43 9.48
N ASP A 96 4.84 -13.62 9.08
CA ASP A 96 4.78 -12.18 9.32
C ASP A 96 3.57 -11.60 8.56
N ASN A 97 2.96 -10.57 9.13
CA ASN A 97 1.85 -9.84 8.51
C ASN A 97 2.21 -8.38 8.24
N SER A 98 3.48 -8.01 8.38
CA SER A 98 3.92 -6.64 8.13
C SER A 98 5.33 -6.59 7.55
N ILE A 99 5.54 -5.63 6.65
CA ILE A 99 6.84 -5.34 6.03
C ILE A 99 7.05 -3.83 6.03
N ALA A 100 8.23 -3.38 6.48
CA ALA A 100 8.64 -1.98 6.48
C ALA A 100 9.72 -1.76 5.42
N LEU A 101 9.50 -0.80 4.51
CA LEU A 101 10.42 -0.43 3.45
C LEU A 101 11.04 0.95 3.75
N PRO A 102 12.30 1.01 4.24
CA PRO A 102 13.00 2.28 4.43
C PRO A 102 13.55 2.78 3.09
N ILE A 103 12.98 3.88 2.59
CA ILE A 103 13.33 4.52 1.31
C ILE A 103 14.10 5.80 1.60
N ALA A 104 15.34 5.87 1.13
CA ALA A 104 16.25 6.99 1.40
C ALA A 104 15.82 8.27 0.66
N ASP A 105 15.56 8.16 -0.65
CA ASP A 105 15.15 9.28 -1.50
C ASP A 105 14.04 8.84 -2.44
N PHE A 106 12.80 9.23 -2.14
CA PHE A 106 11.62 8.88 -2.91
C PHE A 106 11.17 10.10 -3.73
N ALA A 107 11.77 10.27 -4.91
CA ALA A 107 11.43 11.36 -5.83
C ALA A 107 10.02 11.22 -6.43
N PRO A 108 9.38 12.31 -6.91
CA PRO A 108 8.13 12.23 -7.65
C PRO A 108 8.21 11.24 -8.82
N GLY A 109 7.24 10.34 -8.93
CA GLY A 109 7.17 9.28 -9.93
C GLY A 109 8.14 8.12 -9.72
N ALA A 110 9.00 8.16 -8.70
CA ALA A 110 9.84 7.02 -8.35
C ALA A 110 8.98 5.86 -7.85
N GLN A 111 9.50 4.64 -8.02
CA GLN A 111 8.78 3.40 -7.70
C GLN A 111 9.68 2.43 -6.95
N VAL A 112 9.11 1.82 -5.90
CA VAL A 112 9.61 0.60 -5.28
C VAL A 112 8.57 -0.49 -5.50
N ALA A 113 8.99 -1.65 -5.99
CA ALA A 113 8.07 -2.76 -6.18
C ALA A 113 8.74 -4.07 -5.79
N PHE A 114 7.95 -4.96 -5.22
CA PHE A 114 8.40 -6.29 -4.80
C PHE A 114 7.32 -7.33 -5.03
N THR A 115 7.76 -8.57 -5.13
CA THR A 115 6.88 -9.72 -5.17
C THR A 115 7.12 -10.62 -3.97
N ILE A 116 6.06 -11.19 -3.44
CA ILE A 116 6.05 -12.08 -2.28
C ILE A 116 4.76 -12.89 -2.32
N ASP A 117 4.74 -14.07 -1.73
CA ASP A 117 3.50 -14.81 -1.55
C ASP A 117 2.70 -14.24 -0.37
N VAL A 118 1.39 -14.08 -0.56
CA VAL A 118 0.45 -13.72 0.51
C VAL A 118 -0.61 -14.80 0.60
N ASP A 119 -0.77 -15.37 1.79
CA ASP A 119 -1.77 -16.40 2.07
C ASP A 119 -2.88 -15.88 2.99
N ASP A 120 -4.10 -16.36 2.77
CA ASP A 120 -5.24 -16.23 3.69
C ASP A 120 -5.23 -17.37 4.73
N THR A 121 -5.35 -17.02 6.02
CA THR A 121 -5.35 -17.99 7.13
C THR A 121 -6.73 -18.29 7.72
N VAL A 122 -7.78 -17.61 7.24
CA VAL A 122 -9.16 -17.66 7.75
C VAL A 122 -10.13 -18.27 6.71
N GLY A 123 -9.86 -18.08 5.43
CA GLY A 123 -10.69 -18.56 4.32
C GLY A 123 -10.53 -20.05 4.00
N THR A 124 -11.22 -20.48 2.93
CA THR A 124 -11.12 -21.86 2.39
C THR A 124 -10.32 -21.93 1.08
N ARG A 125 -9.77 -20.80 0.64
CA ARG A 125 -9.00 -20.63 -0.60
C ARG A 125 -7.65 -19.98 -0.28
N GLU A 126 -6.76 -20.76 0.30
CA GLU A 126 -5.50 -20.25 0.87
C GLU A 126 -4.55 -19.66 -0.19
N ILE A 127 -4.61 -20.13 -1.45
CA ILE A 127 -3.61 -19.88 -2.50
C ILE A 127 -3.86 -18.65 -3.42
N THR A 128 -4.87 -17.83 -3.16
CA THR A 128 -5.31 -16.77 -4.10
C THR A 128 -5.99 -15.68 -3.30
N VAL A 129 -5.34 -14.51 -3.14
CA VAL A 129 -5.84 -13.36 -2.39
C VAL A 129 -6.50 -12.37 -3.34
N SER A 130 -7.81 -12.46 -3.45
CA SER A 130 -8.61 -11.51 -4.21
C SER A 130 -8.48 -10.09 -3.64
N GLY A 131 -8.75 -9.07 -4.46
CA GLY A 131 -8.78 -7.68 -4.01
C GLY A 131 -9.74 -7.38 -2.84
N ALA A 132 -10.69 -8.28 -2.55
CA ALA A 132 -11.57 -8.18 -1.38
C ALA A 132 -10.93 -8.72 -0.09
N GLU A 133 -9.93 -9.62 -0.19
CA GLU A 133 -9.23 -10.21 0.96
C GLU A 133 -8.13 -9.28 1.49
N ILE A 134 -7.52 -8.46 0.63
CA ILE A 134 -6.58 -7.39 1.04
C ILE A 134 -7.31 -6.16 1.64
N GLU A 135 -8.62 -6.02 1.40
CA GLU A 135 -9.41 -4.91 1.93
C GLU A 135 -9.31 -4.84 3.46
N GLY A 136 -9.05 -3.64 3.99
CA GLY A 136 -8.85 -3.42 5.42
C GLY A 136 -7.39 -3.49 5.87
N ALA A 137 -6.48 -4.10 5.09
CA ALA A 137 -5.05 -3.95 5.32
C ALA A 137 -4.64 -2.47 5.29
N LYS A 138 -3.55 -2.12 5.97
CA LYS A 138 -3.13 -0.75 6.18
C LYS A 138 -1.76 -0.46 5.56
N VAL A 139 -1.59 0.79 5.19
CA VAL A 139 -0.29 1.36 4.86
C VAL A 139 -0.02 2.49 5.84
N PHE A 140 1.15 2.45 6.48
CA PHE A 140 1.66 3.54 7.31
C PHE A 140 2.86 4.17 6.62
N VAL A 141 2.92 5.50 6.59
CA VAL A 141 4.04 6.27 6.07
C VAL A 141 4.60 7.11 7.21
N SER A 142 5.83 6.81 7.59
CA SER A 142 6.58 7.57 8.59
C SER A 142 7.53 8.54 7.88
N HIS A 143 7.38 9.84 8.13
CA HIS A 143 8.16 10.92 7.52
C HIS A 143 8.20 12.14 8.44
N ASP A 144 9.36 12.80 8.56
CA ASP A 144 9.56 13.99 9.41
C ASP A 144 9.07 13.84 10.87
N GLY A 145 9.14 12.61 11.41
CA GLY A 145 8.66 12.29 12.76
C GLY A 145 7.15 12.19 12.91
N GLY A 146 6.38 12.36 11.82
CA GLY A 146 4.95 12.09 11.75
C GLY A 146 4.65 10.72 11.13
N VAL A 147 3.47 10.18 11.43
CA VAL A 147 2.95 8.96 10.81
C VAL A 147 1.60 9.27 10.15
N ARG A 148 1.47 8.87 8.89
CA ARG A 148 0.22 8.92 8.12
C ARG A 148 -0.23 7.51 7.83
N GLU A 149 -1.53 7.29 7.74
CA GLU A 149 -2.08 5.98 7.39
C GLU A 149 -3.10 6.07 6.26
N ALA A 150 -3.23 4.98 5.51
CA ALA A 150 -4.33 4.71 4.61
C ALA A 150 -4.70 3.22 4.70
N THR A 151 -5.89 2.89 4.21
CA THR A 151 -6.40 1.53 4.16
C THR A 151 -6.56 1.10 2.71
N PHE A 152 -6.22 -0.14 2.40
CA PHE A 152 -6.53 -0.75 1.11
C PHE A 152 -8.05 -0.85 0.95
N GLY A 153 -8.57 -0.25 -0.12
CA GLY A 153 -9.97 -0.38 -0.51
C GLY A 153 -10.24 -1.62 -1.35
N ALA A 154 -11.49 -1.79 -1.80
CA ALA A 154 -11.90 -2.85 -2.71
C ALA A 154 -11.20 -2.79 -4.10
N ASP A 155 -10.51 -1.69 -4.41
CA ASP A 155 -9.65 -1.56 -5.60
C ASP A 155 -8.23 -2.06 -5.36
N ALA A 156 -7.94 -2.65 -4.18
CA ALA A 156 -6.61 -3.09 -3.76
C ALA A 156 -5.56 -1.96 -3.77
N ILE A 157 -5.99 -0.71 -3.55
CA ILE A 157 -5.11 0.46 -3.51
C ILE A 157 -5.28 1.21 -2.18
N ALA A 158 -4.16 1.51 -1.54
CA ALA A 158 -4.07 2.44 -0.41
C ALA A 158 -3.44 3.76 -0.88
N ARG A 159 -4.06 4.89 -0.50
CA ARG A 159 -3.69 6.24 -0.94
C ARG A 159 -3.38 7.11 0.27
N VAL A 160 -2.10 7.38 0.51
CA VAL A 160 -1.63 8.16 1.66
C VAL A 160 -1.34 9.59 1.24
N GLY A 161 -2.05 10.55 1.81
CA GLY A 161 -1.74 11.97 1.65
C GLY A 161 -0.64 12.40 2.63
N MET A 162 0.30 13.21 2.15
CA MET A 162 1.43 13.76 2.89
C MET A 162 1.26 15.29 3.03
N ASP A 163 1.56 15.81 4.21
CA ASP A 163 1.48 17.27 4.42
C ASP A 163 2.59 17.97 3.65
N GLY A 164 2.27 19.11 3.02
CA GLY A 164 3.27 19.97 2.37
C GLY A 164 3.74 19.54 0.98
N CYS A 165 3.25 18.41 0.46
CA CYS A 165 3.55 17.93 -0.91
C CYS A 165 2.48 18.26 -1.95
N ASN A 166 1.44 18.96 -1.51
CA ASN A 166 0.34 19.51 -2.30
C ASN A 166 0.43 21.04 -2.25
N ALA A 167 1.19 21.66 -3.18
CA ALA A 167 1.25 23.10 -3.35
C ALA A 167 0.80 23.51 -4.76
#